data_AF-A0A6A9QCJ0-F1
#
_entry.id   AF-A0A6A9QCJ0-F1
#
_cell.length_a   1.000
_cell.length_b   1.000
_cell.length_c   1.000
_cell.angle_alpha   90.00
_cell.angle_beta   90.00
_cell.angle_gamma   90.00
#
_symmetry.space_group_name_H-M   'P 1'
#
loop_
_entity.id
_entity.type
_entity.pdbx_description
1 polymer ?
#
loop_
_entity_poly.entity_id
_entity_poly.type
_entity_poly.pdbx_seq_one_letter_code
_entity_poly.pdbx_strand_id
1 'polypeptide(L)' 'MNEIEKIRLIIGILEEKMPEDCAEILDEKFKILLKEIKNKGIDKVIRDYYSDDGGVEIIQN' A
#
# COMPACT_ATOMS: atom_id res chain seq x y z
N MET A 1 -14.99 -8.86 -2.95
CA MET A 1 -13.76 -8.54 -2.21
C MET A 1 -13.84 -7.14 -1.65
N ASN A 2 -13.67 -7.00 -0.34
CA ASN A 2 -13.49 -5.69 0.30
C ASN A 2 -12.09 -5.12 -0.05
N GLU A 3 -11.86 -3.85 0.28
CA GLU A 3 -10.61 -3.15 -0.04
C GLU A 3 -9.38 -3.80 0.61
N ILE A 4 -9.52 -4.27 1.86
CA ILE A 4 -8.45 -4.96 2.59
C ILE A 4 -8.05 -6.26 1.90
N GLU A 5 -9.02 -7.03 1.38
CA GLU A 5 -8.79 -8.25 0.62
C GLU A 5 -8.08 -7.96 -0.70
N LYS A 6 -8.43 -6.88 -1.39
CA LYS A 6 -7.72 -6.44 -2.62
C LYS A 6 -6.28 -6.06 -2.33
N ILE A 7 -6.03 -5.33 -1.25
CA ILE A 7 -4.69 -4.94 -0.83
C ILE A 7 -3.85 -6.18 -0.49
N ARG A 8 -4.39 -7.13 0.29
CA ARG A 8 -3.69 -8.38 0.60
C ARG A 8 -3.33 -9.18 -0.64
N LEU A 9 -4.23 -9.23 -1.63
CA LEU A 9 -3.96 -9.89 -2.91
C LEU A 9 -2.78 -9.24 -3.66
N ILE A 10 -2.75 -7.90 -3.73
CA ILE A 10 -1.66 -7.16 -4.39
C ILE A 10 -0.32 -7.45 -3.70
N ILE A 11 -0.30 -7.48 -2.37
CA ILE A 11 0.92 -7.76 -1.61
C ILE A 11 1.40 -9.19 -1.81
N GLY A 12 0.51 -10.19 -1.79
CA GLY A 12 0.90 -11.57 -2.06
C GLY A 12 1.54 -11.73 -3.45
N ILE A 13 1.00 -11.03 -4.47
CA ILE A 13 1.61 -11.01 -5.81
C ILE A 13 3.00 -10.34 -5.79
N LEU A 14 3.20 -9.30 -4.99
CA LEU A 14 4.50 -8.63 -4.85
C LEU A 14 5.50 -9.52 -4.12
N GLU A 15 5.10 -10.18 -3.03
CA GLU A 15 5.92 -11.14 -2.29
C GLU A 15 6.41 -12.28 -3.19
N GLU A 16 5.51 -12.86 -4.00
CA GLU A 16 5.87 -13.93 -4.96
C GLU A 16 6.85 -13.49 -6.05
N LYS A 17 6.90 -12.18 -6.35
CA LYS A 17 7.76 -11.62 -7.40
C LYS A 17 9.06 -11.02 -6.86
N MET A 18 9.15 -10.84 -5.54
CA MET A 18 10.32 -10.29 -4.88
C MET A 18 11.36 -11.39 -4.63
N PRO A 19 12.66 -11.07 -4.65
CA PRO A 19 13.69 -11.95 -4.10
C PRO A 19 13.40 -12.27 -2.63
N GLU A 20 13.74 -13.47 -2.16
CA GLU A 20 13.48 -13.92 -0.77
C GLU A 20 13.99 -12.91 0.28
N ASP A 21 15.16 -12.30 0.06
CA ASP A 21 15.75 -11.29 0.96
C ASP A 21 14.91 -10.02 1.11
N CYS A 22 14.02 -9.73 0.15
CA CYS A 22 13.17 -8.54 0.14
C CYS A 22 11.75 -8.81 0.65
N ALA A 23 11.34 -10.08 0.78
CA ALA A 23 10.00 -10.45 1.19
C ALA A 23 9.72 -10.08 2.66
N GLU A 24 10.68 -10.27 3.58
CA GLU A 24 10.52 -9.89 4.98
C GLU A 24 10.31 -8.37 5.16
N ILE A 25 11.11 -7.56 4.43
CA ILE A 25 10.99 -6.10 4.46
C ILE A 25 9.62 -5.67 3.93
N LEU A 26 9.13 -6.32 2.88
CA LEU A 26 7.83 -6.03 2.29
C LEU A 26 6.69 -6.32 3.27
N ASP A 27 6.72 -7.47 3.96
CA ASP A 27 5.70 -7.84 4.96
C ASP A 27 5.70 -6.87 6.16
N GLU A 28 6.88 -6.47 6.66
CA GLU A 28 6.96 -5.48 7.74
C GLU A 28 6.35 -4.14 7.34
N LYS A 29 6.72 -3.61 6.17
CA LYS A 29 6.16 -2.36 5.64
C LYS A 29 4.66 -2.49 5.38
N PHE A 30 4.22 -3.65 4.91
CA PHE A 30 2.81 -3.92 4.67
C PHE A 30 1.99 -3.89 5.96
N LYS A 31 2.46 -4.52 7.04
CA LYS A 31 1.79 -4.48 8.36
C LYS A 31 1.64 -3.06 8.89
N ILE A 32 2.64 -2.21 8.69
CA ILE A 32 2.58 -0.79 9.05
C ILE A 32 1.48 -0.10 8.23
N LEU A 33 1.46 -0.29 6.91
CA LEU A 33 0.46 0.30 6.02
C LEU A 33 -0.97 -0.14 6.38
N LEU A 34 -1.18 -1.42 6.69
CA LEU A 34 -2.47 -1.94 7.15
C LEU A 34 -2.93 -1.27 8.44
N LYS A 35 -2.00 -1.02 9.38
CA LYS A 35 -2.31 -0.31 10.63
C LYS A 35 -2.72 1.13 10.36
N GLU A 36 -2.06 1.79 9.42
CA GLU A 36 -2.46 3.15 9.00
C GLU A 36 -3.83 3.17 8.34
N ILE A 37 -4.10 2.24 7.41
CA ILE A 37 -5.40 2.11 6.73
C ILE A 37 -6.51 1.85 7.75
N LYS A 38 -6.27 0.97 8.73
CA LYS A 38 -7.22 0.71 9.81
C LYS A 38 -7.53 1.96 10.64
N ASN A 39 -6.54 2.82 10.87
CA ASN A 39 -6.69 3.99 11.74
C ASN A 39 -7.24 5.23 11.03
N LYS A 40 -6.84 5.44 9.77
CA LYS A 40 -7.09 6.67 9.00
C LYS A 40 -8.13 6.49 7.88
N GLY A 41 -8.38 5.25 7.45
CA GLY A 41 -9.11 4.94 6.22
C GLY A 41 -8.20 4.95 5.00
N ILE A 42 -8.51 4.12 3.99
CA ILE A 42 -7.68 3.93 2.80
C ILE A 42 -7.48 5.23 2.01
N ASP A 43 -8.54 6.01 1.81
CA ASP A 43 -8.50 7.25 1.03
C ASP A 43 -7.54 8.29 1.63
N LYS A 44 -7.51 8.36 2.97
CA LYS A 44 -6.60 9.27 3.67
C LYS A 44 -5.15 8.81 3.54
N VAL A 45 -4.89 7.52 3.70
CA VAL A 45 -3.52 6.97 3.56
C VAL A 45 -3.00 7.20 2.15
N ILE A 46 -3.81 6.95 1.12
CA ILE A 46 -3.46 7.22 -0.28
C ILE A 46 -3.16 8.70 -0.47
N ARG A 47 -4.05 9.58 0.01
CA ARG A 47 -3.86 11.03 -0.09
C ARG A 47 -2.58 11.48 0.59
N ASP A 48 -2.33 11.05 1.83
CA ASP A 48 -1.14 11.38 2.59
C ASP A 48 0.12 10.94 1.83
N TYR A 49 0.13 9.70 1.28
CA TYR A 49 1.24 9.16 0.50
C TYR A 49 1.56 10.00 -0.76
N TYR A 50 0.54 10.40 -1.52
CA TYR A 50 0.72 11.24 -2.71
C TYR A 50 0.87 12.73 -2.41
N SER A 51 0.68 13.17 -1.17
CA SER A 51 0.85 14.56 -0.77
C SER A 51 2.27 14.87 -0.30
N ASP A 52 3.01 13.85 0.17
CA ASP A 52 4.42 13.99 0.60
C ASP A 52 5.40 13.97 -0.59
N ASP A 53 5.04 13.38 -1.73
CA ASP A 53 5.77 13.54 -2.98
C ASP A 53 5.19 14.74 -3.74
N GLY A 54 5.89 15.88 -3.69
CA GLY A 54 5.52 17.08 -4.43
C GLY A 54 5.22 16.79 -5.91
N GLY A 55 3.95 16.88 -6.29
CA GLY A 55 3.52 16.99 -7.69
C GLY A 55 3.35 15.66 -8.43
N VAL A 56 2.33 14.88 -8.09
CA VAL A 56 1.69 14.01 -9.08
C VAL A 56 0.29 14.56 -9.35
N GLU A 57 0.15 15.39 -10.38
CA GLU A 57 -1.15 15.80 -10.91
C GLU A 57 -1.87 14.56 -11.45
N ILE A 58 -2.90 14.10 -10.74
CA ILE A 58 -3.84 13.12 -11.27
C ILE A 58 -4.72 13.85 -12.30
N ILE A 59 -4.32 13.80 -13.57
CA ILE A 59 -5.15 14.30 -14.67
C ILE A 59 -6.33 13.31 -14.84
N GLN A 60 -7.52 13.70 -14.38
CA GLN A 60 -8.77 13.03 -14.70
C GLN A 60 -9.29 13.56 -16.04
N ASN A 61 -9.41 12.69 -17.04
CA ASN A 61 -10.18 12.93 -18.28
C ASN A 61 -11.67 12.65 -18.05
#